data_AF-A0A497ICE0-F1
#
_entry.id   AF-A0A497ICE0-F1
#
_cell.length_a   1.000
_cell.length_b   1.000
_cell.length_c   1.000
_cell.angle_alpha   90.00
_cell.angle_beta   90.00
_cell.angle_gamma   90.00
#
_symmetry.space_group_name_H-M   'P 1'
#
loop_
_entity.id
_entity.type
_entity.pdbx_description
1 polymer ?
#
loop_
_entity_poly.entity_id
_entity_poly.type
_entity_poly.pdbx_seq_one_letter_code
_entity_poly.pdbx_strand_id
1 'polypeptide(L)'
;MHVKITVDPRTGLEREVFAQLGRGGDIANSDLEAMCRLISLFLRCGGSIEDVVKQLDGIGSSLSVPSRTGRIMSLPDGLAKAIQKYLLAKKHFGLKKLLLGDFDLEPLLESMKKSASQTESKATQGFRIKCPECGGALTFAEGCVHCPSCGFSQC
;
A
#
# COMPACT_ATOMS: atom_id res chain seq x y z
N MET A 1 7.51 0.63 -1.13
CA MET A 1 7.45 -0.37 -0.05
C MET A 1 7.70 -1.73 -0.67
N HIS A 2 8.56 -2.53 -0.04
CA HIS A 2 8.83 -3.91 -0.43
C HIS A 2 8.16 -4.84 0.58
N VAL A 3 7.37 -5.82 0.12
CA VAL A 3 6.63 -6.75 0.98
C VAL A 3 7.05 -8.18 0.65
N LYS A 4 7.34 -8.96 1.69
CA LYS A 4 7.68 -10.38 1.62
C LYS A 4 6.64 -11.16 2.40
N ILE A 5 6.05 -12.16 1.75
CA ILE A 5 5.03 -13.03 2.35
C ILE A 5 5.58 -14.44 2.34
N THR A 6 5.61 -15.09 3.51
CA THR A 6 5.99 -16.49 3.61
C THR A 6 4.75 -17.35 3.55
N VAL A 7 4.86 -18.48 2.87
CA VAL A 7 3.78 -19.47 2.74
C VAL A 7 4.25 -20.81 3.27
N ASP A 8 3.33 -21.56 3.83
CA ASP A 8 3.52 -22.97 4.11
C ASP A 8 3.49 -23.75 2.79
N PRO A 9 4.57 -24.45 2.41
CA PRO A 9 4.65 -25.13 1.12
C PRO A 9 3.72 -26.32 0.98
N ARG A 10 3.21 -26.87 2.10
CA ARG A 10 2.28 -28.01 2.09
C ARG A 10 0.83 -27.56 1.95
N THR A 11 0.45 -26.55 2.73
CA THR A 11 -0.95 -26.07 2.76
C THR A 11 -1.20 -24.91 1.81
N GLY A 12 -0.15 -24.20 1.38
CA GLY A 12 -0.24 -23.00 0.56
C GLY A 12 -0.74 -21.76 1.32
N LEU A 13 -0.91 -21.86 2.64
CA LEU A 13 -1.39 -20.79 3.51
C LEU A 13 -0.27 -19.81 3.84
N GLU A 14 -0.59 -18.53 3.86
CA GLU A 14 0.28 -17.45 4.29
C GLU A 14 0.52 -17.55 5.80
N ARG A 15 1.77 -17.35 6.22
CA ARG A 15 2.17 -17.50 7.63
C ARG A 15 2.74 -16.22 8.22
N GLU A 16 3.56 -15.51 7.46
CA GLU A 16 4.22 -14.29 7.95
C GLU A 16 4.28 -13.25 6.82
N VAL A 17 4.20 -11.99 7.23
CA VAL A 17 4.32 -10.82 6.37
C VAL A 17 5.42 -9.95 6.93
N PHE A 18 6.35 -9.57 6.07
CA PHE A 18 7.41 -8.61 6.37
C PHE A 18 7.34 -7.50 5.35
N ALA A 19 7.59 -6.26 5.78
CA ALA A 19 7.61 -5.14 4.88
C ALA A 19 8.68 -4.13 5.28
N GLN A 20 9.22 -3.45 4.28
CA GLN A 20 10.21 -2.39 4.45
C GLN A 20 9.87 -1.19 3.57
N LEU A 21 9.98 0.01 4.13
CA LEU A 21 9.90 1.26 3.39
C LEU A 21 11.29 1.64 2.89
N GLY A 22 11.38 2.12 1.64
CA GLY A 22 12.65 2.56 1.09
C GLY A 22 13.12 3.89 1.70
N ARG A 23 12.19 4.84 1.89
CA ARG A 23 12.43 6.15 2.52
C ARG A 23 11.23 6.50 3.42
N GLY A 24 11.10 5.80 4.55
CA GLY A 24 9.97 5.98 5.47
C GLY A 24 10.29 6.71 6.77
N GLY A 25 11.58 6.88 7.10
CA GLY A 25 11.98 7.28 8.45
C GLY A 25 11.73 6.19 9.49
N ASP A 26 12.21 6.44 10.68
CA ASP A 26 12.26 5.51 11.82
C ASP A 26 10.87 5.24 12.40
N ILE A 27 10.03 6.27 12.51
CA ILE A 27 8.64 6.14 13.02
C ILE A 27 7.81 5.23 12.10
N ALA A 28 7.75 5.54 10.79
CA ALA A 28 6.95 4.74 9.88
C ALA A 28 7.47 3.31 9.72
N ASN A 29 8.79 3.10 9.85
CA ASN A 29 9.36 1.75 9.86
C ASN A 29 8.99 0.98 11.14
N SER A 30 9.01 1.64 12.31
CA SER A 30 8.59 1.05 13.58
C SER A 30 7.11 0.64 13.54
N ASP A 31 6.24 1.52 13.05
CA ASP A 31 4.81 1.24 12.89
C ASP A 31 4.58 0.09 11.91
N LEU A 32 5.32 0.07 10.79
CA LEU A 32 5.24 -1.01 9.81
C LEU A 32 5.67 -2.35 10.40
N GLU A 33 6.75 -2.37 11.18
CA GLU A 33 7.23 -3.58 11.85
C GLU A 33 6.18 -4.09 12.83
N ALA A 34 5.61 -3.22 13.67
CA ALA A 34 4.55 -3.58 14.60
C ALA A 34 3.35 -4.21 13.89
N MET A 35 2.89 -3.60 12.78
CA MET A 35 1.82 -4.16 11.96
C MET A 35 2.19 -5.54 11.38
N CYS A 36 3.38 -5.68 10.80
CA CYS A 36 3.85 -6.94 10.23
C CYS A 36 3.91 -8.06 11.28
N ARG A 37 4.34 -7.76 12.51
CA ARG A 37 4.39 -8.73 13.61
C ARG A 37 3.00 -9.19 14.03
N LEU A 38 2.04 -8.26 14.15
CA LEU A 38 0.65 -8.59 14.50
C LEU A 38 -0.05 -9.39 13.41
N ILE A 39 0.14 -9.00 12.14
CA ILE A 39 -0.40 -9.74 10.99
C ILE A 39 0.18 -11.15 10.96
N SER A 40 1.49 -11.30 11.12
CA SER A 40 2.14 -12.62 11.14
C SER A 40 1.63 -13.48 12.29
N LEU A 41 1.41 -12.91 13.48
CA LEU A 41 0.80 -13.63 14.59
C LEU A 41 -0.63 -14.10 14.23
N PHE A 42 -1.46 -13.21 13.69
CA PHE A 42 -2.82 -13.53 13.26
C PHE A 42 -2.87 -14.68 12.23
N LEU A 43 -1.99 -14.64 11.23
CA LEU A 43 -1.88 -15.71 10.21
C LEU A 43 -1.42 -17.04 10.81
N ARG A 44 -0.46 -17.02 11.76
CA ARG A 44 -0.05 -18.24 12.48
C ARG A 44 -1.17 -18.83 13.34
N CYS A 45 -2.09 -18.00 13.82
CA CYS A 45 -3.30 -18.43 14.54
C CYS A 45 -4.41 -18.96 13.62
N GLY A 46 -4.17 -19.09 12.30
CA GLY A 46 -5.16 -19.58 11.33
C GLY A 46 -6.03 -18.49 10.72
N GLY A 47 -5.70 -17.21 10.94
CA GLY A 47 -6.34 -16.09 10.27
C GLY A 47 -6.07 -16.08 8.75
N SER A 48 -6.96 -15.45 8.00
CA SER A 48 -6.85 -15.30 6.54
C SER A 48 -6.19 -13.97 6.17
N ILE A 49 -5.29 -14.00 5.18
CA ILE A 49 -4.64 -12.78 4.67
C ILE A 49 -5.63 -11.87 3.93
N GLU A 50 -6.70 -12.42 3.37
CA GLU A 50 -7.81 -11.67 2.79
C GLU A 50 -8.53 -10.83 3.84
N ASP A 51 -8.72 -11.36 5.05
CA ASP A 51 -9.33 -10.61 6.15
C ASP A 51 -8.41 -9.48 6.63
N VAL A 52 -7.09 -9.69 6.65
CA VAL A 52 -6.11 -8.62 6.91
C VAL A 52 -6.28 -7.49 5.89
N VAL A 53 -6.35 -7.81 4.59
CA VAL A 53 -6.58 -6.81 3.54
C VAL A 53 -7.87 -6.05 3.78
N LYS A 54 -8.99 -6.73 4.09
CA LYS A 54 -10.27 -6.06 4.36
C LYS A 54 -10.20 -5.08 5.53
N GLN A 55 -9.40 -5.37 6.56
CA GLN A 55 -9.24 -4.46 7.69
C GLN A 55 -8.36 -3.25 7.36
N LEU A 56 -7.33 -3.41 6.51
CA LEU A 56 -6.34 -2.38 6.25
C LEU A 56 -6.67 -1.49 5.03
N ASP A 57 -7.37 -2.04 4.04
CA ASP A 57 -7.73 -1.33 2.80
C ASP A 57 -8.63 -0.13 3.11
N GLY A 58 -8.25 1.03 2.58
CA GLY A 58 -9.02 2.26 2.81
C GLY A 58 -8.83 2.93 4.17
N ILE A 59 -8.01 2.38 5.09
CA ILE A 59 -7.56 3.15 6.26
C ILE A 59 -6.77 4.35 5.73
N GLY A 60 -7.22 5.56 6.02
CA GLY A 60 -6.65 6.76 5.41
C GLY A 60 -6.81 7.99 6.28
N SER A 61 -5.93 8.95 6.06
CA SER A 61 -6.06 10.31 6.58
C SER A 61 -6.32 11.28 5.41
N SER A 62 -6.30 12.59 5.68
CA SER A 62 -6.41 13.64 4.65
C SER A 62 -5.25 13.63 3.63
N LEU A 63 -4.16 12.94 3.94
CA LEU A 63 -2.96 12.85 3.11
C LEU A 63 -3.05 11.64 2.17
N SER A 64 -2.56 11.81 0.94
CA SER A 64 -2.45 10.70 -0.02
C SER A 64 -1.20 10.83 -0.87
N VAL A 65 -0.55 9.69 -1.11
CA VAL A 65 0.60 9.58 -1.98
C VAL A 65 0.16 8.96 -3.31
N PRO A 66 0.39 9.60 -4.46
CA PRO A 66 0.09 9.01 -5.75
C PRO A 66 0.99 7.80 -6.02
N SER A 67 0.41 6.72 -6.53
CA SER A 67 1.12 5.51 -6.97
C SER A 67 0.63 5.08 -8.36
N ARG A 68 1.40 4.22 -9.03
CA ARG A 68 1.08 3.70 -10.38
C ARG A 68 -0.25 2.94 -10.44
N THR A 69 -0.74 2.45 -9.31
CA THR A 69 -2.00 1.69 -9.19
C THR A 69 -3.10 2.47 -8.47
N GLY A 70 -2.99 3.80 -8.36
CA GLY A 70 -3.93 4.66 -7.65
C GLY A 70 -3.30 5.37 -6.46
N ARG A 71 -4.11 6.10 -5.69
CA ARG A 71 -3.65 6.82 -4.49
C ARG A 71 -3.49 5.88 -3.30
N ILE A 72 -2.44 6.06 -2.50
CA ILE A 72 -2.22 5.40 -1.21
C ILE A 72 -2.52 6.42 -0.11
N MET A 73 -3.44 6.11 0.79
CA MET A 73 -3.98 7.04 1.79
C MET A 73 -3.23 6.99 3.12
N SER A 74 -2.54 5.89 3.41
CA SER A 74 -1.77 5.69 4.63
C SER A 74 -0.80 4.51 4.50
N LEU A 75 -0.01 4.28 5.53
CA LEU A 75 0.85 3.10 5.65
C LEU A 75 0.08 1.77 5.62
N PRO A 76 -0.97 1.54 6.44
CA PRO A 76 -1.77 0.30 6.37
C PRO A 76 -2.47 0.11 5.02
N ASP A 77 -3.03 1.17 4.42
CA ASP A 77 -3.64 1.09 3.10
C ASP A 77 -2.59 0.76 2.00
N GLY A 78 -1.38 1.30 2.15
CA GLY A 78 -0.24 0.91 1.31
C GLY A 78 0.11 -0.57 1.44
N LEU A 79 0.12 -1.09 2.67
CA LEU A 79 0.34 -2.52 2.98
C LEU A 79 -0.77 -3.38 2.36
N ALA A 80 -2.03 -3.00 2.52
CA ALA A 80 -3.18 -3.68 1.93
C ALA A 80 -3.05 -3.80 0.41
N LYS A 81 -2.75 -2.70 -0.28
CA LYS A 81 -2.57 -2.65 -1.74
C LYS A 81 -1.41 -3.52 -2.23
N ALA A 82 -0.33 -3.62 -1.44
CA ALA A 82 0.78 -4.51 -1.79
C ALA A 82 0.41 -5.98 -1.62
N ILE A 83 -0.30 -6.34 -0.55
CA ILE A 83 -0.78 -7.70 -0.33
C ILE A 83 -1.82 -8.09 -1.40
N GLN A 84 -2.73 -7.18 -1.78
CA GLN A 84 -3.69 -7.41 -2.87
C GLN A 84 -3.01 -7.78 -4.19
N LYS A 85 -1.88 -7.13 -4.52
CA LYS A 85 -1.10 -7.48 -5.71
C LYS A 85 -0.60 -8.92 -5.67
N TYR A 86 -0.10 -9.35 -4.51
CA TYR A 86 0.29 -10.74 -4.30
C TYR A 86 -0.89 -11.70 -4.47
N LEU A 87 -2.04 -11.42 -3.86
CA LEU A 87 -3.22 -12.28 -3.95
C LEU A 87 -3.74 -12.40 -5.38
N LEU A 88 -3.74 -11.29 -6.11
CA LEU A 88 -4.12 -11.26 -7.52
C LEU A 88 -3.16 -12.09 -8.37
N ALA A 89 -1.84 -11.96 -8.16
CA ALA A 89 -0.84 -12.78 -8.83
C ALA A 89 -1.00 -14.27 -8.48
N LYS A 90 -1.24 -14.61 -7.20
CA LYS A 90 -1.45 -15.98 -6.73
C LYS A 90 -2.67 -16.61 -7.39
N LYS A 91 -3.76 -15.86 -7.52
CA LYS A 91 -4.97 -16.29 -8.21
C LYS A 91 -4.73 -16.53 -9.70
N HIS A 92 -3.93 -15.69 -10.35
CA HIS A 92 -3.73 -15.75 -11.80
C HIS A 92 -2.70 -16.79 -12.25
N PHE A 93 -1.55 -16.86 -11.57
CA PHE A 93 -0.43 -17.74 -11.96
C PHE A 93 -0.33 -19.02 -11.13
N GLY A 94 -0.97 -19.05 -9.96
CA GLY A 94 -0.79 -20.09 -8.97
C GLY A 94 0.49 -19.92 -8.15
N LEU A 95 0.47 -20.47 -6.93
CA LEU A 95 1.53 -20.29 -5.95
C LEU A 95 2.89 -20.83 -6.42
N LYS A 96 2.91 -22.00 -7.08
CA LYS A 96 4.16 -22.66 -7.50
C LYS A 96 4.97 -21.80 -8.47
N LYS A 97 4.32 -21.23 -9.49
CA LYS A 97 4.99 -20.37 -10.48
C LYS A 97 5.53 -19.10 -9.84
N LEU A 98 4.77 -18.50 -8.93
CA LEU A 98 5.21 -17.34 -8.15
C LEU A 98 6.47 -17.59 -7.33
N LEU A 99 6.54 -18.74 -6.63
CA LEU A 99 7.70 -19.09 -5.83
C LEU A 99 8.95 -19.38 -6.68
N LEU A 100 8.77 -19.91 -7.90
CA LEU A 100 9.86 -20.21 -8.82
C LEU A 100 10.30 -19.00 -9.66
N GLY A 101 9.52 -17.91 -9.67
CA GLY A 101 9.76 -16.78 -10.57
C GLY A 101 9.35 -17.05 -12.03
N ASP A 102 8.68 -18.17 -12.30
CA ASP A 102 8.26 -18.60 -13.64
C ASP A 102 6.92 -17.97 -14.03
N PHE A 103 6.85 -16.64 -14.08
CA PHE A 103 5.66 -15.91 -14.49
C PHE A 103 6.00 -14.57 -15.13
N ASP A 104 5.16 -14.14 -16.07
CA ASP A 104 5.26 -12.82 -16.70
C ASP A 104 4.31 -11.85 -16.01
N LEU A 105 4.83 -10.70 -15.55
CA LEU A 105 4.09 -9.70 -14.80
C LEU A 105 3.27 -8.75 -15.70
N GLU A 106 3.61 -8.66 -16.99
CA GLU A 106 3.00 -7.71 -17.93
C GLU A 106 1.46 -7.83 -18.03
N PRO A 107 0.86 -9.04 -18.18
CA PRO A 107 -0.59 -9.18 -18.29
C PRO A 107 -1.36 -8.63 -17.07
N LEU A 108 -0.74 -8.72 -15.90
CA LEU A 108 -1.32 -8.26 -14.64
C LEU A 108 -1.29 -6.74 -14.50
N LEU A 109 -0.20 -6.12 -14.94
CA LEU A 109 -0.06 -4.66 -14.94
C LEU A 109 -1.08 -4.00 -15.88
N GLU A 110 -1.41 -4.63 -17.02
CA GLU A 110 -2.45 -4.14 -17.93
C GLU A 110 -3.86 -4.28 -17.35
N SER A 111 -4.17 -5.40 -16.71
CA SER A 111 -5.45 -5.59 -16.02
C SER A 111 -5.69 -4.54 -14.95
N MET A 112 -4.67 -4.26 -14.12
CA MET A 112 -4.77 -3.26 -13.06
C MET A 112 -4.92 -1.82 -13.59
N LYS A 113 -4.27 -1.48 -14.71
CA LYS A 113 -4.45 -0.16 -15.37
C LYS A 113 -5.89 0.05 -15.86
N LYS A 114 -6.49 -0.98 -16.46
CA LYS A 114 -7.89 -0.93 -16.93
C LYS A 114 -8.87 -0.71 -15.78
N SER A 115 -8.67 -1.40 -14.64
CA SER A 115 -9.50 -1.22 -13.44
C SER A 115 -9.36 0.15 -12.79
N ALA A 116 -8.16 0.74 -12.79
CA ALA A 116 -7.95 2.11 -12.30
C ALA A 116 -8.68 3.15 -13.17
N SER A 117 -8.65 2.99 -14.49
CA SER A 117 -9.28 3.93 -15.43
C SER A 117 -10.82 3.98 -15.37
N GLN A 118 -11.47 2.92 -14.88
CA GLN A 118 -12.94 2.90 -14.73
C GLN A 118 -13.44 3.55 -13.44
N THR A 119 -12.56 3.79 -12.47
CA THR A 119 -12.93 4.43 -11.18
C THR A 119 -12.72 5.96 -11.21
N GLU A 120 -12.07 6.50 -12.25
CA GLU A 120 -11.76 7.93 -12.37
C GLU A 120 -12.94 8.82 -12.79
N SER A 121 -14.13 8.28 -13.06
CA SER A 121 -15.28 9.06 -13.57
C SER A 121 -16.22 9.64 -12.52
N LYS A 122 -15.93 9.54 -11.20
CA LYS A 122 -16.76 10.18 -10.14
C LYS A 122 -16.03 10.96 -9.04
N ALA A 123 -14.73 11.24 -9.17
CA ALA A 123 -14.00 12.05 -8.18
C ALA A 123 -13.07 13.09 -8.80
N THR A 124 -13.52 13.78 -9.85
CA THR A 124 -12.86 14.98 -10.38
C THR A 124 -13.30 16.23 -9.61
N GLN A 125 -13.17 16.22 -8.29
CA GLN A 125 -12.91 17.45 -7.56
C GLN A 125 -11.59 17.25 -6.86
N GLY A 126 -10.52 17.69 -7.52
CA GLY A 126 -9.22 17.82 -6.90
C GLY A 126 -9.34 18.76 -5.72
N PHE A 127 -9.51 18.19 -4.53
CA PHE A 127 -9.20 18.89 -3.29
C PHE A 127 -7.71 19.22 -3.35
N ARG A 128 -7.41 20.43 -3.84
CA ARG A 128 -6.11 21.06 -3.64
C ARG A 128 -5.90 21.04 -2.14
N ILE A 129 -4.93 20.25 -1.67
CA ILE A 129 -4.56 20.21 -0.25
C ILE A 129 -4.13 21.63 0.09
N LYS A 130 -5.01 22.35 0.78
CA LYS A 130 -4.75 23.69 1.29
C LYS A 130 -3.93 23.53 2.56
N CYS A 131 -3.09 24.53 2.84
CA CYS A 131 -2.35 24.58 4.08
C CYS A 131 -3.31 24.45 5.27
N PRO A 132 -3.08 23.54 6.23
CA PRO A 132 -3.96 23.36 7.38
C PRO A 132 -3.97 24.56 8.32
N GLU A 133 -2.92 25.39 8.29
CA GLU A 133 -2.82 26.57 9.17
C GLU A 133 -3.46 27.81 8.55
N CYS A 134 -3.26 28.07 7.25
CA CYS A 134 -3.70 29.34 6.64
C CYS A 134 -4.59 29.18 5.39
N GLY A 135 -4.87 27.95 4.97
CA GLY A 135 -5.66 27.68 3.76
C GLY A 135 -4.94 28.02 2.44
N GLY A 136 -3.67 28.45 2.50
CA GLY A 136 -2.84 28.78 1.34
C GLY A 136 -2.48 27.59 0.47
N ALA A 137 -1.89 27.85 -0.70
CA ALA A 137 -1.38 26.78 -1.56
C ALA A 137 -0.12 26.15 -0.96
N LEU A 138 0.00 24.83 -1.07
CA LEU A 138 1.20 24.09 -0.69
C LEU A 138 2.08 23.82 -1.91
N THR A 139 3.40 23.89 -1.73
CA THR A 139 4.42 23.54 -2.71
C THR A 139 5.20 22.32 -2.23
N PHE A 140 5.62 21.44 -3.14
CA PHE A 140 6.43 20.27 -2.78
C PHE A 140 7.88 20.52 -3.20
N ALA A 141 8.81 20.47 -2.25
CA ALA A 141 10.25 20.49 -2.51
C ALA A 141 10.99 19.66 -1.46
N GLU A 142 12.17 19.14 -1.82
CA GLU A 142 13.07 18.40 -0.93
C GLU A 142 12.44 17.19 -0.19
N GLY A 143 11.31 16.65 -0.68
CA GLY A 143 10.60 15.54 -0.06
C GLY A 143 9.54 15.95 0.96
N CYS A 144 9.29 17.25 1.14
CA CYS A 144 8.28 17.79 2.05
C CYS A 144 7.28 18.69 1.30
N VAL A 145 6.10 18.89 1.88
CA VAL A 145 5.14 19.92 1.45
C VAL A 145 5.31 21.15 2.32
N HIS A 146 5.45 22.32 1.72
CA HIS A 146 5.64 23.60 2.40
C HIS A 146 4.54 24.60 2.01
N CYS A 147 4.16 25.46 2.94
CA CYS A 147 3.32 26.62 2.66
C CYS A 147 4.18 27.90 2.62
N PRO A 148 4.36 28.53 1.46
CA PRO A 148 5.10 29.81 1.39
C PRO A 148 4.37 30.95 2.12
N SER A 149 3.08 30.81 2.43
CA SER A 149 2.28 31.86 3.06
C SER A 149 2.38 31.90 4.60
N CYS A 150 2.63 30.78 5.27
CA CYS A 150 2.69 30.71 6.74
C CYS A 150 3.89 29.94 7.29
N GLY A 151 4.69 29.29 6.44
CA GLY A 151 5.85 28.53 6.88
C GLY A 151 5.56 27.09 7.31
N PHE A 152 4.30 26.63 7.29
CA PHE A 152 3.95 25.23 7.52
C PHE A 152 4.80 24.30 6.64
N SER A 153 5.41 23.28 7.23
CA SER A 153 6.16 22.25 6.50
C SER A 153 5.81 20.87 7.03
N GLN A 154 5.53 19.92 6.13
CA GLN A 154 5.28 18.53 6.48
C GLN A 154 6.11 17.60 5.59
N CYS A 155 6.98 16.83 6.25
CA CYS A 155 7.75 15.71 5.73
C CYS A 155 7.19 14.46 6.43
#